data_AF-A0A379W0C8-F1
#
_entry.id   AF-A0A379W0C8-F1
#
_cell.length_a   1.000
_cell.length_b   1.000
_cell.length_c   1.000
_cell.angle_alpha   90.00
_cell.angle_beta   90.00
_cell.angle_gamma   90.00
#
_symmetry.space_group_name_H-M   'P 1'
#
loop_
_entity.id
_entity.type
_entity.pdbx_description
1 polymer ?
#
loop_
_entity_poly.entity_id
_entity_poly.type
_entity_poly.pdbx_seq_one_letter_code
_entity_poly.pdbx_strand_id
1 'polypeptide(L)'
;MIIRNLVQLRYHLTPLRRFLVSIPKKGQTIKIMYTGSQTLPSDRESVFWFNVLEVPPKANKNENSAAQNTLQLAFRTRIKLFYRPQGLGDLAGEAPAKLTWRMKHEQGKSVVTVNNPTPYFVSFNSIELESTGKNISSTVKWLLR
;
A
#
# COMPACT_ATOMS: atom_id res chain seq x y z
N MET A 1 14.72 -11.38 14.57
CA MET A 1 14.08 -10.73 13.40
C MET A 1 13.85 -9.28 13.75
N ILE A 2 14.47 -8.35 13.02
CA ILE A 2 14.40 -6.92 13.33
C ILE A 2 13.39 -6.29 12.37
N ILE A 3 12.33 -5.69 12.93
CA ILE A 3 11.33 -4.93 12.17
C ILE A 3 11.77 -3.47 12.14
N ARG A 4 11.98 -2.96 10.92
CA ARG A 4 12.21 -1.53 10.66
C ARG A 4 10.88 -0.89 10.28
N ASN A 5 10.38 0.00 11.14
CA ASN A 5 9.28 0.90 10.83
C ASN A 5 9.84 2.18 10.18
N LEU A 6 9.56 2.38 8.89
CA LEU A 6 9.84 3.64 8.20
C LEU A 6 8.51 4.22 7.72
N VAL A 7 7.93 5.11 8.52
CA VAL A 7 6.92 6.04 8.01
C VAL A 7 7.71 7.14 7.30
N GLN A 8 7.89 6.98 5.99
CA GLN A 8 8.52 8.02 5.18
C GLN A 8 7.44 9.02 4.77
N LEU A 9 7.19 9.99 5.65
CA LEU A 9 6.68 11.27 5.20
C LEU A 9 7.80 11.93 4.40
N ARG A 10 7.43 12.52 3.26
CA ARG A 10 8.31 13.43 2.52
C ARG A 10 8.62 14.59 3.50
N TYR A 11 9.87 15.08 3.44
CA TYR A 11 10.51 16.17 4.20
C TYR A 11 10.88 15.97 5.70
N HIS A 12 12.20 16.12 5.93
CA HIS A 12 13.02 16.21 7.15
C HIS A 12 13.31 14.96 8.01
N LEU A 13 14.57 14.55 7.90
CA LEU A 13 15.26 13.49 8.63
C LEU A 13 15.60 13.94 10.06
N THR A 14 14.98 13.29 11.04
CA THR A 14 15.68 12.93 12.27
C THR A 14 15.17 11.55 12.67
N PRO A 15 15.92 10.47 12.48
CA PRO A 15 15.35 9.15 12.66
C PRO A 15 15.41 8.77 14.13
N LEU A 16 14.27 8.85 14.84
CA LEU A 16 14.04 7.98 15.99
C LEU A 16 13.92 6.54 15.47
N ARG A 17 15.05 5.87 15.24
CA ARG A 17 15.09 4.47 14.80
C ARG A 17 14.67 3.55 15.95
N ARG A 18 13.37 3.39 16.17
CA ARG A 18 12.86 2.34 17.07
C ARG A 18 12.88 1.01 16.32
N PHE A 19 13.85 0.16 16.63
CA PHE A 19 13.88 -1.22 16.18
C PHE A 19 13.00 -2.07 17.09
N LEU A 20 12.12 -2.87 16.50
CA LEU A 20 11.38 -3.90 17.24
C LEU A 20 12.03 -5.25 16.97
N VAL A 21 12.35 -5.98 18.04
CA VAL A 21 12.85 -7.35 17.98
C VAL A 21 11.64 -8.27 18.13
N SER A 22 11.34 -9.03 17.08
CA SER A 22 10.28 -10.04 17.11
C SER A 22 10.84 -11.41 17.54
N ILE A 23 10.08 -12.11 18.37
CA ILE A 23 10.33 -13.48 18.81
C ILE A 23 9.64 -14.43 17.83
N PRO A 24 10.32 -15.48 17.33
CA PRO A 24 9.71 -16.44 16.41
C PRO A 24 8.38 -16.98 16.94
N LYS A 25 7.38 -17.09 16.06
CA LYS A 25 6.03 -17.60 16.37
C LYS A 25 5.23 -16.77 17.38
N LYS A 26 5.66 -15.57 17.74
CA LYS A 26 4.85 -14.60 18.49
C LYS A 26 4.41 -13.46 17.58
N GLY A 27 3.10 -13.21 17.55
CA GLY A 27 2.55 -12.01 16.92
C GLY A 27 3.01 -10.75 17.64
N GLN A 28 3.15 -9.65 16.91
CA GLN A 28 3.45 -8.34 17.47
C GLN A 28 2.35 -7.35 17.11
N THR A 29 1.75 -6.73 18.13
CA THR A 29 0.74 -5.68 17.93
C THR A 29 1.42 -4.35 17.67
N ILE A 30 1.01 -3.68 16.60
CA ILE A 30 1.50 -2.34 16.23
C ILE A 30 0.35 -1.36 16.41
N LYS A 31 0.54 -0.34 17.27
CA LYS A 31 -0.42 0.75 17.45
C LYS A 31 -0.03 1.92 16.55
N ILE A 32 -0.96 2.34 15.71
CA ILE A 32 -0.80 3.50 14.82
C ILE A 32 -1.76 4.58 15.31
N MET A 33 -1.26 5.80 15.49
CA MET A 33 -2.05 6.94 15.95
C MET A 33 -1.74 8.14 15.07
N TYR A 34 -2.77 8.87 14.68
CA TYR A 34 -2.63 10.16 14.04
C TYR A 34 -2.34 11.22 15.10
N THR A 35 -1.23 11.96 14.94
CA THR A 35 -0.72 12.91 15.93
C THR A 35 -1.16 14.35 15.69
N GLY A 36 -1.91 14.63 14.61
CA GLY A 36 -2.38 15.98 14.29
C GLY A 36 -1.27 16.94 13.81
N SER A 37 -0.05 16.47 13.56
CA SER A 37 1.08 17.33 13.17
C SER A 37 0.97 17.91 11.76
N GLN A 38 0.09 17.38 10.92
CA GLN A 38 -0.17 17.86 9.56
C GLN A 38 -1.66 17.98 9.37
N THR A 39 -2.15 19.13 8.91
CA THR A 39 -3.56 19.29 8.56
C THR A 39 -3.91 18.40 7.37
N LEU A 40 -4.87 17.48 7.58
CA LEU A 40 -5.41 16.62 6.53
C LEU A 40 -6.74 17.17 6.02
N PRO A 41 -7.10 16.91 4.74
CA PRO A 41 -8.42 17.23 4.23
C PRO A 41 -9.54 16.66 5.11
N SER A 42 -10.55 17.47 5.38
CA SER A 42 -11.76 17.05 6.11
C SER A 42 -12.86 16.52 5.20
N ASP A 43 -12.76 16.77 3.90
CA ASP A 43 -13.76 16.44 2.88
C ASP A 43 -13.48 15.15 2.11
N ARG A 44 -12.34 14.50 2.35
CA ARG A 44 -11.93 13.25 1.66
C ARG A 44 -10.91 12.43 2.43
N GLU A 45 -10.80 11.16 2.06
CA GLU A 45 -9.77 10.28 2.58
C GLU A 45 -8.36 10.76 2.19
N SER A 46 -7.40 10.45 3.06
CA SER A 46 -5.97 10.58 2.79
C SER A 46 -5.31 9.19 2.82
N VAL A 47 -4.38 8.93 1.91
CA VAL A 47 -3.67 7.64 1.85
C VAL A 47 -2.22 7.78 2.26
N PHE A 48 -1.77 6.87 3.12
CA PHE A 48 -0.41 6.72 3.59
C PHE A 48 0.11 5.31 3.33
N TRP A 49 1.44 5.15 3.38
CA TRP A 49 2.07 3.84 3.28
C TRP A 49 2.73 3.46 4.59
N PHE A 50 2.27 2.38 5.19
CA PHE A 50 2.97 1.71 6.27
C PHE A 50 4.02 0.76 5.68
N ASN A 51 5.29 0.99 6.01
CA ASN A 51 6.39 0.18 5.52
C ASN A 51 6.95 -0.65 6.68
N VAL A 52 6.91 -1.96 6.50
CA VAL A 52 7.54 -2.94 7.38
C VAL A 52 8.68 -3.57 6.60
N LEU A 53 9.89 -3.50 7.14
CA LEU A 53 11.03 -4.22 6.61
C LEU A 53 11.50 -5.22 7.65
N GLU A 54 11.44 -6.49 7.29
CA GLU A 54 11.87 -7.63 8.09
C GLU A 54 13.29 -8.00 7.68
N VAL A 55 14.22 -7.82 8.63
CA VAL A 55 15.61 -8.19 8.44
C VAL A 55 15.90 -9.49 9.20
N PRO A 56 16.28 -10.58 8.51
CA PRO A 56 16.68 -11.81 9.16
C PRO A 56 17.98 -11.58 9.96
N PRO A 57 18.20 -12.34 11.04
CA PRO A 57 19.53 -12.39 11.65
C PRO A 57 20.53 -12.89 10.61
N LYS A 58 21.80 -12.45 10.72
CA LYS A 58 22.87 -12.98 9.88
C LYS A 58 22.95 -14.50 10.09
N ALA A 59 23.16 -15.26 9.03
CA ALA A 59 23.42 -16.68 9.14
C ALA A 59 24.63 -16.91 10.08
N ASN A 60 24.48 -17.82 11.04
CA ASN A 60 25.57 -18.19 11.94
C ASN A 60 26.67 -18.84 11.10
N LYS A 61 27.85 -18.22 11.06
CA LYS A 61 29.06 -18.87 10.56
C LYS A 61 29.49 -19.87 11.62
N ASN A 62 29.01 -21.12 11.55
CA ASN A 62 29.64 -22.17 12.34
C ASN A 62 31.06 -22.35 11.81
N GLU A 63 32.04 -22.31 12.69
CA GLU A 63 33.49 -22.25 12.40
C GLU A 63 34.04 -23.46 11.64
N ASN A 64 33.22 -24.48 11.36
CA ASN A 64 33.59 -25.71 10.65
C ASN A 64 32.94 -25.86 9.27
N SER A 65 32.44 -24.79 8.66
CA SER A 65 31.84 -24.86 7.32
C SER A 65 32.50 -23.87 6.38
N ALA A 66 33.48 -24.36 5.62
CA ALA A 66 34.04 -23.68 4.46
C ALA A 66 32.92 -23.12 3.58
N ALA A 67 32.99 -21.82 3.29
CA ALA A 67 32.22 -21.08 2.27
C ALA A 67 30.82 -21.64 1.94
N GLN A 68 29.87 -21.56 2.88
CA GLN A 68 28.47 -21.82 2.55
C GLN A 68 27.90 -20.67 1.70
N ASN A 69 27.50 -20.98 0.47
CA ASN A 69 26.69 -20.08 -0.36
C ASN A 69 25.29 -19.93 0.27
N THR A 70 25.11 -18.92 1.11
CA THR A 70 23.83 -18.68 1.78
C THR A 70 23.00 -17.63 1.04
N LEU A 71 21.74 -17.96 0.72
CA LEU A 71 20.73 -16.98 0.30
C LEU A 71 20.01 -16.45 1.54
N GLN A 72 20.09 -15.14 1.77
CA GLN A 72 19.31 -14.46 2.82
C GLN A 72 18.19 -13.65 2.18
N LEU A 73 16.96 -13.90 2.61
CA LEU A 73 15.77 -13.20 2.14
C LEU A 73 15.35 -12.14 3.16
N ALA A 74 15.15 -10.91 2.70
CA ALA A 74 14.55 -9.84 3.49
C ALA A 74 13.21 -9.47 2.87
N PHE A 75 12.18 -9.35 3.70
CA PHE A 75 10.82 -9.06 3.23
C PHE A 75 10.47 -7.61 3.51
N ARG A 76 9.98 -6.91 2.48
CA ARG A 76 9.42 -5.57 2.62
C ARG A 76 7.93 -5.60 2.33
N THR A 77 7.14 -5.33 3.36
CA THR A 77 5.70 -5.20 3.25
C THR A 77 5.34 -3.72 3.19
N ARG A 78 4.53 -3.33 2.20
CA ARG A 78 3.95 -1.98 2.09
C ARG A 78 2.43 -2.10 2.15
N ILE A 79 1.83 -1.51 3.18
CA ILE A 79 0.40 -1.55 3.44
C ILE A 79 -0.16 -0.15 3.26
N LYS A 80 -1.26 0.01 2.49
CA LYS A 80 -1.96 1.29 2.40
C LYS A 80 -2.72 1.51 3.70
N LEU A 81 -2.59 2.70 4.27
CA LEU A 81 -3.40 3.18 5.39
C LEU A 81 -4.28 4.32 4.90
N PHE A 82 -5.58 4.19 5.08
CA PHE A 82 -6.54 5.22 4.74
C PHE A 82 -6.93 5.97 6.01
N TYR A 83 -6.62 7.27 6.05
CA TYR A 83 -7.17 8.17 7.05
C TYR A 83 -8.51 8.69 6.55
N ARG A 84 -9.56 8.43 7.33
CA ARG A 84 -10.92 8.89 7.04
C ARG A 84 -11.30 9.97 8.05
N PRO A 85 -11.50 11.22 7.62
CA PRO A 85 -11.94 12.27 8.53
C PRO A 85 -13.37 11.98 9.01
N GLN A 86 -13.72 12.54 10.17
CA GLN A 86 -15.08 12.47 10.68
C GLN A 86 -16.03 13.22 9.73
N GLY A 87 -17.25 12.69 9.54
CA GLY A 87 -18.28 13.32 8.70
C GLY A 87 -18.36 12.79 7.26
N LEU A 88 -17.41 11.96 6.80
CA LEU A 88 -17.49 11.35 5.45
C LEU A 88 -18.64 10.34 5.28
N GLY A 89 -19.23 9.87 6.38
CA GLY A 89 -20.14 8.72 6.43
C GLY A 89 -19.39 7.38 6.36
N ASP A 90 -20.12 6.27 6.37
CA ASP A 90 -19.57 4.92 6.15
C ASP A 90 -20.08 4.34 4.84
N LEU A 91 -19.79 5.04 3.73
CA LEU A 91 -20.25 4.70 2.38
C LEU A 91 -19.09 4.23 1.50
N ALA A 92 -17.94 3.90 2.09
CA ALA A 92 -16.75 3.48 1.35
C ALA A 92 -17.01 2.22 0.51
N GLY A 93 -17.85 1.30 1.01
CA GLY A 93 -18.25 0.09 0.29
C GLY A 93 -19.08 0.37 -0.97
N GLU A 94 -19.74 1.53 -1.04
CA GLU A 94 -20.52 1.95 -2.21
C GLU A 94 -19.69 2.69 -3.26
N ALA A 95 -18.50 3.17 -2.89
CA ALA A 95 -17.67 3.97 -3.78
C ALA A 95 -17.36 3.29 -5.13
N PRO A 96 -17.04 1.98 -5.18
CA PRO A 96 -16.81 1.29 -6.46
C PRO A 96 -18.01 1.35 -7.41
N ALA A 97 -19.23 1.29 -6.89
CA ALA A 97 -20.45 1.33 -7.71
C ALA A 97 -20.73 2.74 -8.30
N LYS A 98 -20.15 3.79 -7.71
CA LYS A 98 -20.31 5.18 -8.15
C LYS A 98 -19.25 5.61 -9.18
N LEU A 99 -18.34 4.71 -9.54
CA LEU A 99 -17.32 4.97 -10.56
C LEU A 99 -17.94 5.13 -11.94
N THR A 100 -17.49 6.14 -12.67
CA THR A 100 -17.95 6.39 -14.04
C THR A 100 -16.83 6.09 -15.03
N TRP A 101 -17.12 5.31 -16.06
CA TRP A 101 -16.17 4.87 -17.08
C TRP A 101 -16.45 5.56 -18.40
N ARG A 102 -15.40 5.95 -19.13
CA ARG A 102 -15.50 6.52 -20.47
C ARG A 102 -14.42 5.95 -21.36
N MET A 103 -14.77 5.66 -22.61
CA MET A 103 -13.81 5.37 -23.65
C MET A 103 -13.47 6.66 -24.39
N LYS A 104 -12.18 6.92 -24.59
CA LYS A 104 -11.66 8.06 -25.34
C LYS A 104 -10.69 7.55 -26.40
N HIS A 105 -10.50 8.34 -27.45
CA HIS A 105 -9.41 8.14 -28.39
C HIS A 105 -8.33 9.18 -28.11
N GLU A 106 -7.15 8.72 -27.70
CA GLU A 106 -5.98 9.56 -27.47
C GLU A 106 -4.81 9.03 -28.29
N GLN A 107 -4.18 9.90 -29.09
CA GLN A 107 -3.02 9.55 -29.92
C GLN A 107 -3.26 8.32 -30.83
N GLY A 108 -4.46 8.20 -31.40
CA GLY A 108 -4.84 7.08 -32.27
C GLY A 108 -5.10 5.76 -31.53
N LYS A 109 -5.12 5.74 -30.20
CA LYS A 109 -5.41 4.56 -29.38
C LYS A 109 -6.71 4.75 -28.59
N SER A 110 -7.47 3.67 -28.43
CA SER A 110 -8.60 3.64 -27.49
C SER A 110 -8.05 3.56 -26.06
N VAL A 111 -8.46 4.51 -25.22
CA VAL A 111 -8.10 4.62 -23.81
C VAL A 111 -9.37 4.58 -22.98
N VAL A 112 -9.38 3.74 -21.95
CA VAL A 112 -10.46 3.72 -20.97
C VAL A 112 -10.05 4.56 -19.77
N THR A 113 -10.86 5.57 -19.48
CA THR A 113 -10.69 6.46 -18.32
C THR A 113 -11.77 6.17 -17.30
N VAL A 114 -11.38 6.07 -16.04
CA VAL A 114 -12.28 5.93 -14.90
C VAL A 114 -12.24 7.20 -14.05
N ASN A 115 -13.39 7.68 -13.63
CA ASN A 115 -13.53 8.83 -12.74
C ASN A 115 -14.23 8.36 -11.46
N ASN A 116 -13.64 8.73 -10.32
CA ASN A 116 -14.20 8.50 -9.01
C ASN A 116 -14.76 9.82 -8.46
N PRO A 117 -16.09 9.99 -8.40
CA PRO A 117 -16.69 11.19 -7.84
C PRO A 117 -16.75 11.17 -6.31
N THR A 118 -16.31 10.09 -5.67
CA THR A 118 -16.49 9.89 -4.22
C THR A 118 -15.29 10.39 -3.42
N PRO A 119 -15.48 10.72 -2.13
CA PRO A 119 -14.37 11.16 -1.28
C PRO A 119 -13.50 9.99 -0.77
N TYR A 120 -13.74 8.76 -1.25
CA TYR A 120 -13.09 7.52 -0.83
C TYR A 120 -12.13 7.02 -1.89
N PHE A 121 -11.05 6.35 -1.48
CA PHE A 121 -10.17 5.67 -2.42
C PHE A 121 -10.72 4.30 -2.85
N VAL A 122 -10.60 3.99 -4.15
CA VAL A 122 -10.93 2.66 -4.69
C VAL A 122 -9.65 1.98 -5.20
N SER A 123 -9.39 0.76 -4.72
CA SER A 123 -8.29 -0.07 -5.21
C SER A 123 -8.82 -1.09 -6.22
N PHE A 124 -8.19 -1.15 -7.39
CA PHE A 124 -8.50 -2.17 -8.39
C PHE A 124 -7.54 -3.36 -8.26
N ASN A 125 -8.06 -4.54 -8.54
CA ASN A 125 -7.26 -5.76 -8.69
C ASN A 125 -7.06 -6.09 -10.17
N SER A 126 -8.16 -6.06 -10.92
CA SER A 126 -8.21 -6.26 -12.36
C SER A 126 -9.21 -5.30 -12.99
N ILE A 127 -9.07 -5.10 -14.30
CA ILE A 127 -10.04 -4.41 -15.14
C ILE A 127 -10.29 -5.30 -16.34
N GLU A 128 -11.55 -5.54 -16.66
CA GLU A 128 -11.98 -6.37 -17.79
C GLU A 128 -12.85 -5.53 -18.72
N LEU A 129 -12.55 -5.62 -20.01
CA LEU A 129 -13.30 -4.98 -21.07
C LEU A 129 -13.86 -6.06 -21.98
N GLU A 130 -15.18 -6.08 -22.08
CA GLU A 130 -15.91 -6.94 -22.99
C GLU A 130 -16.31 -6.13 -24.23
N SER A 131 -15.91 -6.58 -25.41
CA SER A 131 -16.28 -5.98 -26.69
C SER A 131 -16.57 -7.08 -27.71
N THR A 132 -17.84 -7.16 -28.14
CA THR A 132 -18.32 -8.00 -29.25
C THR A 132 -17.69 -9.40 -29.32
N GLY A 133 -17.76 -10.16 -28.21
CA GLY A 133 -17.25 -11.53 -28.12
C GLY A 133 -15.76 -11.67 -27.78
N LYS A 134 -15.06 -10.56 -27.51
CA LYS A 134 -13.66 -10.55 -27.07
C LYS A 134 -13.54 -9.93 -25.68
N ASN A 135 -13.02 -10.70 -24.74
CA ASN A 135 -12.67 -10.24 -23.40
C ASN A 135 -11.20 -9.87 -23.34
N ILE A 136 -10.93 -8.62 -22.96
CA ILE A 136 -9.58 -8.12 -22.70
C ILE A 136 -9.49 -7.89 -21.19
N SER A 137 -8.75 -8.75 -20.51
CA SER A 137 -8.44 -8.59 -19.08
C SER A 137 -7.06 -7.98 -18.91
N SER A 138 -6.93 -7.04 -17.99
CA SER A 138 -5.64 -6.52 -17.55
C SER A 138 -5.56 -6.61 -16.03
N THR A 139 -4.43 -7.09 -15.52
CA THR A 139 -4.09 -6.96 -14.10
C THR A 139 -3.63 -5.54 -13.85
N VAL A 140 -4.29 -4.88 -12.90
CA VAL A 140 -4.15 -3.44 -12.75
C VAL A 140 -4.06 -3.10 -11.27
N LYS A 141 -2.89 -2.64 -10.84
CA LYS A 141 -2.64 -2.28 -9.43
C LYS A 141 -2.69 -0.76 -9.23
N TRP A 142 -3.84 -0.15 -9.55
CA TRP A 142 -4.07 1.28 -9.35
C TRP A 142 -4.82 1.57 -8.05
N LEU A 143 -4.61 2.78 -7.54
CA LEU A 143 -5.41 3.41 -6.51
C LEU A 143 -6.04 4.64 -7.14
N LEU A 144 -7.37 4.70 -7.16
CA LEU A 144 -8.11 5.82 -7.71
C LEU A 144 -8.70 6.66 -6.58
N ARG A 145 -8.64 7.97 -6.76
CA ARG A 145 -9.30 8.97 -5.93
C ARG A 145 -10.29 9.74 -6.78
#